data_AF-A0A5N9GN36-F1
#
_entry.id   AF-A0A5N9GN36-F1
#
_cell.length_a   1.000
_cell.length_b   1.000
_cell.length_c   1.000
_cell.angle_alpha   90.00
_cell.angle_beta   90.00
_cell.angle_gamma   90.00
#
_symmetry.space_group_name_H-M   'P 1'
#
loop_
_entity.id
_entity.type
_entity.pdbx_description
1 polymer ?
#
loop_
_entity_poly.entity_id
_entity_poly.type
_entity_poly.pdbx_seq_one_letter_code
_entity_poly.pdbx_strand_id
1 'polypeptide(L)'
;MHCKCSKAGGPQLMDSPRVARPINKNLKPLETEPMIGETPTLALDSWLTPNSVFYIRNHFDFPDISDSPDTDWVVNVNGSFKNPGSFTYSDLSKFPKHTQAVTMECAGNNRTDLTPRVPGNQFESGAVSTAVWAGI
;
A
#
# COMPACT_ATOMS: atom_id res chain seq x y z
N MET A 1 -31.70 -5.98 5.98
CA MET A 1 -30.56 -5.99 5.03
C MET A 1 -29.67 -7.18 5.39
N HIS A 2 -29.52 -8.15 4.50
CA HIS A 2 -28.68 -9.33 4.71
C HIS A 2 -27.46 -9.21 3.81
N CYS A 3 -26.38 -8.57 4.28
CA CYS A 3 -25.10 -8.67 3.59
C CYS A 3 -24.54 -10.08 3.83
N LYS A 4 -24.44 -10.87 2.77
CA LYS A 4 -23.63 -12.10 2.78
C LYS A 4 -22.23 -11.71 2.35
N CYS A 5 -21.25 -11.90 3.24
CA CYS A 5 -19.85 -11.84 2.83
C CYS A 5 -19.64 -12.85 1.70
N SER A 6 -19.17 -12.40 0.54
CA SER A 6 -18.61 -13.32 -0.44
C SER A 6 -17.44 -14.07 0.21
N LYS A 7 -17.13 -15.29 -0.28
CA LYS A 7 -15.84 -15.90 0.06
C LYS A 7 -14.78 -14.84 -0.20
N ALA A 8 -13.99 -14.49 0.83
CA ALA A 8 -12.77 -13.72 0.62
C ALA A 8 -12.05 -14.43 -0.51
N GLY A 9 -11.95 -13.78 -1.68
CA GLY A 9 -11.08 -14.28 -2.72
C GLY A 9 -9.76 -14.49 -2.03
N GLY A 10 -9.29 -15.73 -1.92
CA GLY A 10 -7.91 -15.97 -1.53
C GLY A 10 -7.07 -15.07 -2.42
N PRO A 11 -6.01 -14.44 -1.91
CA PRO A 11 -5.15 -13.65 -2.77
C PRO A 11 -4.72 -14.59 -3.90
N GLN A 12 -5.29 -14.39 -5.09
CA GLN A 12 -4.58 -14.77 -6.29
C GLN A 12 -3.36 -13.86 -6.19
N LEU A 13 -2.27 -14.42 -5.68
CA LEU A 13 -0.94 -13.86 -5.86
C LEU A 13 -0.91 -13.46 -7.32
N MET A 14 -0.94 -12.15 -7.54
CA MET A 14 -1.12 -11.60 -8.87
C MET A 14 -0.01 -12.21 -9.73
N ASP A 15 -0.36 -12.94 -10.79
CA ASP A 15 0.54 -13.36 -11.87
C ASP A 15 1.09 -12.13 -12.67
N SER A 16 1.14 -10.95 -12.04
CA SER A 16 1.69 -9.75 -12.63
C SER A 16 3.21 -9.80 -12.54
N PRO A 17 3.93 -9.35 -13.58
CA PRO A 17 5.36 -9.18 -13.52
C PRO A 17 5.75 -8.36 -12.27
N ARG A 18 6.89 -8.68 -11.68
CA ARG A 18 7.42 -7.95 -10.52
C ARG A 18 7.71 -6.52 -10.91
N VAL A 19 6.79 -5.61 -10.57
CA VAL A 19 6.97 -4.19 -10.79
C VAL A 19 6.69 -3.47 -9.50
N ALA A 20 7.71 -2.79 -8.96
CA ALA A 20 7.55 -1.91 -7.80
C ALA A 20 6.65 -0.71 -8.16
N ARG A 21 6.80 -0.19 -9.38
CA ARG A 21 5.94 0.86 -9.93
C ARG A 21 4.62 0.27 -10.42
N PRO A 22 3.46 0.71 -9.92
CA PRO A 22 2.19 0.18 -10.40
C PRO A 22 1.90 0.61 -11.84
N ILE A 23 1.53 -0.34 -12.71
CA ILE A 23 1.37 -0.11 -14.16
C ILE A 23 -0.02 0.43 -14.54
N ASN A 24 -1.08 0.07 -13.81
CA ASN A 24 -2.47 0.44 -14.12
C ASN A 24 -3.11 1.19 -12.95
N LYS A 25 -3.12 2.52 -13.00
CA LYS A 25 -3.68 3.37 -11.94
C LYS A 25 -4.58 4.47 -12.50
N ASN A 26 -5.84 4.46 -12.08
CA ASN A 26 -6.79 5.55 -12.33
C ASN A 26 -6.83 6.47 -11.10
N LEU A 27 -5.66 6.91 -10.64
CA LEU A 27 -5.55 7.85 -9.52
C LEU A 27 -5.73 9.28 -10.03
N LYS A 28 -6.13 10.18 -9.14
CA LYS A 28 -6.00 11.61 -9.40
C LYS A 28 -4.55 12.02 -9.10
N PRO A 29 -3.76 12.42 -10.11
CA PRO A 29 -2.33 12.65 -9.93
C PRO A 29 -2.07 13.96 -9.17
N LEU A 30 -1.08 13.94 -8.27
CA LEU A 30 -0.53 15.14 -7.63
C LEU A 30 0.89 15.42 -8.13
N GLU A 31 1.74 14.39 -8.19
CA GLU A 31 3.12 14.44 -8.68
C GLU A 31 3.45 13.15 -9.45
N THR A 32 4.34 13.22 -10.43
CA THR A 32 4.70 12.07 -11.28
C THR A 32 6.03 11.43 -10.90
N GLU A 33 6.98 12.21 -10.39
CA GLU A 33 8.34 11.77 -10.02
C GLU A 33 8.77 12.53 -8.73
N PRO A 34 8.65 11.91 -7.54
CA PRO A 34 8.12 10.57 -7.30
C PRO A 34 6.61 10.50 -7.52
N MET A 35 6.11 9.32 -7.87
CA MET A 35 4.67 9.13 -8.10
C MET A 35 3.87 9.39 -6.83
N ILE A 36 2.94 10.34 -6.89
CA ILE A 36 1.98 10.67 -5.82
C ILE A 36 0.61 10.88 -6.46
N GLY A 37 -0.40 10.19 -5.94
CA GLY A 37 -1.76 10.30 -6.45
C GLY A 37 -2.79 9.84 -5.43
N GLU A 38 -3.94 10.49 -5.44
CA GLU A 38 -5.02 10.22 -4.51
C GLU A 38 -6.11 9.35 -5.13
N THR A 39 -6.82 8.58 -4.30
CA THR A 39 -7.96 7.78 -4.72
C THR A 39 -9.08 8.70 -5.20
N PRO A 40 -9.66 8.49 -6.40
CA PRO A 40 -10.81 9.27 -6.83
C PRO A 40 -11.97 9.11 -5.85
N THR A 41 -12.67 10.20 -5.53
CA THR A 41 -13.75 10.20 -4.52
C THR A 41 -14.82 9.13 -4.77
N LEU A 42 -15.16 8.86 -6.03
CA LEU A 42 -16.12 7.82 -6.41
C LEU A 42 -15.66 6.40 -5.99
N ALA A 43 -14.36 6.16 -5.87
CA ALA A 43 -13.82 4.89 -5.41
C ALA A 43 -13.75 4.77 -3.88
N LEU A 44 -14.03 5.85 -3.14
CA LEU A 44 -14.12 5.86 -1.68
C LEU A 44 -15.50 5.43 -1.15
N ASP A 45 -16.49 5.25 -2.03
CA ASP A 45 -17.85 4.79 -1.67
C ASP A 45 -17.95 3.28 -1.39
N SER A 46 -16.82 2.57 -1.45
CA SER A 46 -16.73 1.13 -1.16
C SER A 46 -15.98 0.89 0.14
N TRP A 47 -16.37 -0.15 0.90
CA TRP A 47 -15.67 -0.58 2.11
C TRP A 47 -14.20 -0.92 1.85
N LEU A 48 -13.91 -1.59 0.72
CA LEU A 48 -12.54 -1.83 0.26
C LEU A 48 -12.25 -0.97 -0.96
N THR A 49 -11.13 -0.28 -0.93
CA THR A 49 -10.60 0.47 -2.07
C THR A 49 -9.90 -0.51 -3.02
N PRO A 50 -10.30 -0.60 -4.29
CA PRO A 50 -9.63 -1.48 -5.24
C PRO A 50 -8.13 -1.13 -5.40
N ASN A 51 -7.26 -2.13 -5.55
CA ASN A 51 -5.82 -1.92 -5.67
C ASN A 51 -5.45 -0.97 -6.82
N SER A 52 -6.20 -0.94 -7.92
CA SER A 52 -5.98 -0.04 -9.08
C SER A 52 -6.20 1.45 -8.76
N VAL A 53 -6.82 1.77 -7.63
CA VAL A 53 -7.11 3.14 -7.19
C VAL A 53 -6.74 3.38 -5.73
N PHE A 54 -5.98 2.46 -5.10
CA PHE A 54 -5.40 2.66 -3.77
C PHE A 54 -4.37 3.80 -3.84
N TYR A 55 -4.52 4.82 -2.97
CA TYR A 55 -3.68 6.03 -3.00
C TYR A 55 -2.18 5.70 -2.95
N ILE A 56 -1.37 6.56 -3.56
CA ILE A 56 0.08 6.40 -3.60
C ILE A 56 0.71 7.67 -3.04
N ARG A 57 1.57 7.49 -2.03
CA ARG A 57 2.47 8.52 -1.53
C ARG A 57 3.87 7.94 -1.43
N ASN A 58 4.77 8.37 -2.29
CA ASN A 58 6.19 8.07 -2.20
C ASN A 58 7.00 9.33 -1.90
N HIS A 59 8.02 9.22 -1.06
CA HIS A 59 9.00 10.30 -0.87
C HIS A 59 10.14 10.25 -1.91
N PHE A 60 10.38 9.08 -2.50
CA PHE A 60 11.43 8.79 -3.48
C PHE A 60 10.88 7.92 -4.60
N ASP A 61 11.64 7.74 -5.67
CA ASP A 61 11.25 6.86 -6.77
C ASP A 61 11.22 5.38 -6.33
N PHE A 62 10.53 4.57 -7.13
CA PHE A 62 10.44 3.14 -6.87
C PHE A 62 11.80 2.47 -7.09
N PRO A 63 12.20 1.52 -6.23
CA PRO A 63 13.37 0.70 -6.51
C PRO A 63 13.11 -0.15 -7.77
N ASP A 64 14.13 -0.33 -8.60
CA ASP A 64 14.10 -1.33 -9.65
C ASP A 64 14.30 -2.72 -9.04
N ILE A 65 13.33 -3.61 -9.28
CA ILE A 65 13.27 -4.95 -8.71
C ILE A 65 13.09 -6.02 -9.78
N SER A 66 13.19 -5.68 -11.07
CA SER A 66 12.94 -6.62 -12.17
C SER A 66 13.83 -7.86 -12.09
N ASP A 67 15.07 -7.66 -11.63
CA ASP A 67 16.13 -8.65 -11.65
C ASP A 67 16.29 -9.39 -10.30
N SER A 68 15.45 -9.08 -9.30
CA SER A 68 15.53 -9.70 -7.97
C SER A 68 14.45 -10.78 -7.80
N PRO A 69 14.83 -12.06 -7.63
CA PRO A 69 13.87 -13.11 -7.32
C PRO A 69 13.41 -13.03 -5.85
N ASP A 70 12.15 -13.40 -5.60
CA ASP A 70 11.51 -13.34 -4.27
C ASP A 70 12.30 -14.07 -3.18
N THR A 71 13.11 -15.07 -3.56
CA THR A 71 14.00 -15.83 -2.67
C THR A 71 15.16 -15.03 -2.11
N ASP A 72 15.55 -13.93 -2.76
CA ASP A 72 16.77 -13.19 -2.42
C ASP A 72 16.51 -12.06 -1.42
N TRP A 73 15.25 -11.82 -1.08
CA TRP A 73 14.85 -10.77 -0.16
C TRP A 73 15.13 -11.18 1.28
N VAL A 74 15.91 -10.36 1.97
CA VAL A 74 16.27 -10.53 3.39
C VAL A 74 15.82 -9.32 4.19
N VAL A 75 15.03 -9.56 5.23
CA VAL A 75 14.67 -8.56 6.23
C VAL A 75 15.60 -8.69 7.42
N ASN A 76 16.35 -7.62 7.72
CA ASN A 76 17.21 -7.55 8.90
C ASN A 76 16.45 -6.88 10.04
N VAL A 77 16.29 -7.58 11.15
CA VAL A 77 15.66 -7.07 12.36
C VAL A 77 16.74 -6.90 13.42
N ASN A 78 17.02 -5.65 13.79
CA ASN A 78 18.04 -5.28 14.76
C ASN A 78 17.55 -4.14 15.66
N GLY A 79 18.30 -3.83 16.73
CA GLY A 79 17.94 -2.79 17.69
C GLY A 79 18.30 -3.18 19.12
N SER A 80 17.52 -2.69 20.09
CA SER A 80 17.78 -2.89 21.52
C SER A 80 17.15 -4.19 22.05
N PHE A 81 17.62 -5.34 21.57
CA PHE A 81 17.22 -6.66 22.06
C PHE A 81 18.36 -7.68 21.87
N LYS A 82 18.29 -8.81 22.59
CA LYS A 82 19.43 -9.74 22.74
C LYS A 82 19.84 -10.46 21.46
N ASN A 83 18.89 -10.77 20.58
CA ASN A 83 19.10 -11.68 19.44
C ASN A 83 18.62 -11.03 18.14
N PRO A 84 19.38 -10.09 17.54
CA PRO A 84 19.10 -9.61 16.19
C PRO A 84 19.12 -10.78 15.19
N GLY A 85 18.36 -10.64 14.10
CA GLY A 85 18.19 -11.72 13.14
C GLY A 85 17.93 -11.23 11.72
N SER A 86 18.24 -12.08 10.75
CA SER A 86 17.98 -11.87 9.34
C SER A 86 17.03 -12.96 8.86
N PHE A 87 15.96 -12.58 8.19
CA PHE A 87 14.92 -13.48 7.73
C PHE A 87 14.78 -13.39 6.22
N THR A 88 14.94 -14.51 5.52
CA THR A 88 14.60 -14.56 4.09
C THR A 88 13.09 -14.50 3.92
N TYR A 89 12.60 -14.15 2.72
CA TYR A 89 11.17 -14.26 2.41
C TYR A 89 10.61 -15.66 2.68
N SER A 90 11.40 -16.70 2.39
CA SER A 90 11.05 -18.10 2.71
C SER A 90 10.87 -18.32 4.20
N ASP A 91 11.71 -17.75 5.04
CA ASP A 91 11.56 -17.84 6.50
C ASP A 91 10.32 -17.12 7.00
N LEU A 92 10.03 -15.93 6.48
CA LEU A 92 8.83 -15.18 6.82
C LEU A 92 7.56 -15.96 6.45
N SER A 93 7.54 -16.64 5.30
CA SER A 93 6.37 -17.43 4.87
C SER A 93 6.00 -18.61 5.78
N LYS A 94 6.90 -19.04 6.68
CA LYS A 94 6.67 -20.15 7.61
C LYS A 94 5.91 -19.74 8.88
N PHE A 95 5.85 -18.44 9.19
CA PHE A 95 5.13 -17.94 10.36
C PHE A 95 3.60 -18.00 10.15
N PRO A 96 2.82 -18.06 11.25
CA PRO A 96 1.36 -17.99 11.15
C PRO A 96 0.90 -16.72 10.44
N LYS A 97 0.05 -16.89 9.43
CA LYS A 97 -0.49 -15.78 8.65
C LYS A 97 -1.62 -15.09 9.40
N HIS A 98 -1.51 -13.78 9.58
CA HIS A 98 -2.58 -12.91 10.06
C HIS A 98 -3.20 -12.14 8.90
N THR A 99 -4.50 -11.87 8.97
CA THR A 99 -5.24 -11.13 7.94
C THR A 99 -6.15 -10.12 8.59
N GLN A 100 -6.05 -8.85 8.18
CA GLN A 100 -6.75 -7.74 8.82
C GLN A 100 -7.18 -6.72 7.77
N ALA A 101 -8.42 -6.23 7.87
CA ALA A 101 -8.85 -5.04 7.15
C ALA A 101 -8.27 -3.81 7.84
N VAL A 102 -7.54 -2.98 7.10
CA VAL A 102 -6.88 -1.77 7.61
C VAL A 102 -7.12 -0.62 6.63
N THR A 103 -7.52 0.51 7.19
CA THR A 103 -7.50 1.81 6.51
C THR A 103 -6.14 2.45 6.71
N MET A 104 -5.46 2.77 5.62
CA MET A 104 -4.26 3.60 5.66
C MET A 104 -4.63 5.01 5.21
N GLU A 105 -4.18 6.00 5.97
CA GLU A 105 -4.43 7.42 5.69
C GLU A 105 -3.10 8.17 5.74
N CYS A 106 -2.87 9.02 4.75
CA CYS A 106 -1.74 9.93 4.77
C CYS A 106 -1.97 11.01 5.83
N ALA A 107 -0.97 11.31 6.65
CA ALA A 107 -1.03 12.46 7.57
C ALA A 107 -1.25 13.82 6.87
N GLY A 108 -1.08 13.88 5.54
CA GLY A 108 -1.39 15.04 4.71
C GLY A 108 -2.75 14.99 4.01
N ASN A 109 -3.61 14.01 4.29
CA ASN A 109 -4.97 13.98 3.75
C ASN A 109 -5.71 15.27 4.13
N ASN A 110 -6.55 15.79 3.25
CA ASN A 110 -7.28 17.05 3.40
C ASN A 110 -6.41 18.30 3.60
N ARG A 111 -5.13 18.29 3.21
CA ARG A 111 -4.24 19.46 3.36
C ARG A 111 -4.79 20.71 2.65
N THR A 112 -5.53 20.52 1.55
CA THR A 112 -6.18 21.63 0.82
C THR A 112 -7.19 22.41 1.64
N ASP A 113 -7.73 21.82 2.71
CA ASP A 113 -8.78 22.43 3.54
C ASP A 113 -8.20 23.42 4.56
N LEU A 114 -6.88 23.40 4.76
CA LEU A 114 -6.20 24.25 5.75
C LEU A 114 -6.10 25.72 5.30
N THR A 115 -6.44 26.63 6.21
CA THR A 115 -6.32 28.08 6.02
C THR A 115 -5.52 28.71 7.17
N PRO A 116 -4.39 29.40 6.90
CA PRO A 116 -3.79 29.61 5.59
C PRO A 116 -3.23 28.31 4.99
N ARG A 117 -3.08 28.28 3.67
CA ARG A 117 -2.52 27.13 2.95
C ARG A 117 -1.11 26.81 3.46
N VAL A 118 -0.84 25.54 3.73
CA VAL A 118 0.45 25.08 4.26
C VAL A 118 1.27 24.29 3.23
N PRO A 119 2.62 24.29 3.31
CA PRO A 119 3.49 23.49 2.44
C PRO A 119 3.22 21.99 2.51
N GLY A 120 3.63 21.23 1.48
CA GLY A 120 3.49 19.78 1.38
C GLY A 120 2.56 19.35 0.23
N ASN A 121 2.40 18.04 0.04
CA ASN A 121 1.53 17.50 -1.01
C ASN A 121 0.08 17.94 -0.76
N GLN A 122 -0.52 18.58 -1.75
CA GLN A 122 -1.82 19.24 -1.65
C GLN A 122 -2.94 18.24 -1.93
N PHE A 123 -3.04 17.23 -1.08
CA PHE A 123 -4.12 16.25 -1.12
C PHE A 123 -5.45 16.90 -0.77
N GLU A 124 -6.48 16.52 -1.53
CA GLU A 124 -7.88 16.69 -1.12
C GLU A 124 -8.23 15.52 -0.18
N SER A 125 -9.41 14.91 -0.33
CA SER A 125 -9.89 13.85 0.56
C SER A 125 -9.50 12.43 0.14
N GLY A 126 -8.68 12.28 -0.91
CA GLY A 126 -8.39 10.97 -1.52
C GLY A 126 -7.13 10.29 -1.00
N ALA A 127 -6.39 10.85 -0.04
CA ALA A 127 -5.16 10.27 0.48
C ALA A 127 -5.43 9.23 1.58
N VAL A 128 -6.45 8.40 1.36
CA VAL A 128 -6.95 7.37 2.25
C VAL A 128 -7.44 6.19 1.43
N SER A 129 -7.20 4.97 1.90
CA SER A 129 -7.71 3.75 1.27
C SER A 129 -7.77 2.60 2.27
N THR A 130 -8.72 1.69 2.06
CA THR A 130 -8.94 0.51 2.92
C THR A 130 -8.68 -0.76 2.14
N ALA A 131 -7.84 -1.65 2.65
CA ALA A 131 -7.57 -2.96 2.06
C ALA A 131 -7.50 -4.06 3.11
N VAL A 132 -7.61 -5.31 2.65
CA VAL A 132 -7.34 -6.49 3.46
C VAL A 132 -5.86 -6.85 3.31
N TRP A 133 -5.11 -6.66 4.38
CA TRP A 133 -3.69 -6.96 4.45
C TRP A 133 -3.49 -8.35 5.01
N ALA A 134 -2.52 -9.08 4.47
CA ALA A 134 -2.21 -10.43 4.92
C ALA A 134 -0.70 -10.63 4.98
N GLY A 135 -0.20 -11.05 6.13
CA GLY A 135 1.23 -11.12 6.43
C GLY A 135 1.47 -11.88 7.73
N ILE A 136 2.63 -11.65 8.35
CA ILE A 136 3.02 -12.21 9.64
C ILE A 136 2.86 -11.20 10.76
#